data_AF-A0A6S6S5E9-F1
#
_entry.id   AF-A0A6S6S5E9-F1
#
_cell.length_a   1.000
_cell.length_b   1.000
_cell.length_c   1.000
_cell.angle_alpha   90.00
_cell.angle_beta   90.00
_cell.angle_gamma   90.00
#
_symmetry.space_group_name_H-M   'P 1'
#
loop_
_entity.id
_entity.type
_entity.pdbx_description
1 polymer ?
#
loop_
_entity_poly.entity_id
_entity_poly.type
_entity_poly.pdbx_seq_one_letter_code
_entity_poly.pdbx_strand_id
1 'polypeptide(L)'
;MKTTNYLSINDVIGEHYIILDILAKDAFEILYLVRDTNRTESLFVLKELFFETFCSREDNIVIIQSQAQGVFYKQKQAIISKVNKVKNHQPTELKTFGFFEENNTIYTIMEYSTDAKMSDYLEFETETLSTEKVLKTSNYINSLKYLLALGLVLLLAYLGYMAYKNYTKTEIFNDNDLKPRIELRDHTQNIQKEVKVLKTEEDNIEKNNINKDNSQITATPPTPLVKEKSLTLEVNKTSIENNISTVPTKTPLQTVVDNLVEENNVSHEENLTTSMVKAKRVEEKSDNNNTAIPNLEVNQTSLSETEIKTFLDAFINSSSNGSIDEVLSFYDTKIEKYFKFNHINQDVVKKDKLKYNKKWVYREFTIEDFKILKQYIHNKQEYVHLQTITKWTISNKQGLKRKGKSKGFMKVKLTDEGLRVVSIYGLN
;
A
#
# COMPACT_ATOMS: atom_id res chain seq x y z
N MET A 1 22.70 16.19 -2.79
CA MET A 1 21.28 16.46 -2.44
C MET A 1 20.60 15.18 -1.96
N LYS A 2 19.31 15.22 -1.59
CA LYS A 2 18.46 14.02 -1.61
C LYS A 2 17.91 13.85 -3.03
N THR A 3 18.27 12.76 -3.70
CA THR A 3 17.63 12.35 -4.95
C THR A 3 16.24 11.80 -4.66
N THR A 4 15.24 12.24 -5.42
CA THR A 4 13.88 11.67 -5.43
C THR A 4 13.72 10.89 -6.72
N ASN A 5 13.23 9.64 -6.62
CA ASN A 5 13.01 8.80 -7.81
C ASN A 5 11.83 9.27 -8.68
N TYR A 6 11.10 10.31 -8.25
CA TYR A 6 9.95 10.92 -8.90
C TYR A 6 10.23 12.39 -9.24
N LEU A 7 9.48 12.90 -10.22
CA LEU A 7 9.46 14.31 -10.63
C LEU A 7 8.74 15.19 -9.60
N SER A 8 9.07 16.49 -9.58
CA SER A 8 8.56 17.45 -8.59
C SER A 8 7.18 18.00 -8.94
N ILE A 9 6.45 18.46 -7.92
CA ILE A 9 5.19 19.20 -8.13
C ILE A 9 5.52 20.56 -8.76
N ASN A 10 4.75 20.93 -9.79
CA ASN A 10 4.94 22.02 -10.74
C ASN A 10 6.00 21.78 -11.84
N ASP A 11 6.64 20.61 -11.93
CA ASP A 11 7.43 20.26 -13.12
C ASP A 11 6.52 20.19 -14.35
N VAL A 12 7.04 20.63 -15.50
CA VAL A 12 6.37 20.61 -16.81
C VAL A 12 6.97 19.48 -17.64
N ILE A 13 6.12 18.59 -18.14
CA ILE A 13 6.47 17.35 -18.85
C ILE A 13 5.61 17.25 -20.10
N GLY A 14 6.14 16.72 -21.20
CA GLY A 14 5.46 16.67 -22.50
C GLY A 14 5.09 18.05 -23.04
N GLU A 15 5.94 19.06 -22.77
CA GLU A 15 5.75 20.50 -23.04
C GLU A 15 4.57 21.20 -22.34
N HIS A 16 3.46 20.50 -22.06
CA HIS A 16 2.20 21.10 -21.56
C HIS A 16 1.54 20.39 -20.36
N TYR A 17 2.09 19.31 -19.81
CA TYR A 17 1.54 18.69 -18.59
C TYR A 17 2.27 19.18 -17.33
N ILE A 18 1.57 19.93 -16.48
CA ILE A 18 2.08 20.36 -15.16
C ILE A 18 1.72 19.30 -14.12
N ILE A 19 2.72 18.79 -13.39
CA ILE A 19 2.51 17.85 -12.27
C ILE A 19 1.86 18.58 -11.08
N LEU A 20 0.71 18.09 -10.63
CA LEU A 20 -0.02 18.61 -9.48
C LEU A 20 0.20 17.78 -8.21
N ASP A 21 0.26 16.45 -8.33
CA ASP A 21 0.43 15.52 -7.20
C ASP A 21 0.98 14.16 -7.67
N ILE A 22 1.47 13.35 -6.74
CA ILE A 22 1.96 11.98 -6.98
C ILE A 22 0.92 11.01 -6.42
N LEU A 23 0.10 10.44 -7.30
CA LEU A 23 -1.04 9.58 -6.94
C LEU A 23 -0.58 8.25 -6.34
N ALA A 24 0.43 7.62 -6.96
CA ALA A 24 1.02 6.39 -6.50
C ALA A 24 2.43 6.19 -7.06
N LYS A 25 3.14 5.25 -6.44
CA LYS A 25 4.40 4.66 -6.91
C LYS A 25 4.41 3.21 -6.49
N ASP A 26 4.83 2.32 -7.38
CA ASP A 26 5.16 0.94 -7.03
C ASP A 26 6.61 0.59 -7.43
N ALA A 27 6.91 -0.68 -7.69
CA ALA A 27 8.23 -1.15 -8.06
C ALA A 27 8.56 -1.01 -9.57
N PHE A 28 7.57 -0.66 -10.40
CA PHE A 28 7.67 -0.65 -11.86
C PHE A 28 7.21 0.66 -12.51
N GLU A 29 6.35 1.44 -11.84
CA GLU A 29 5.72 2.63 -12.39
C GLU A 29 5.42 3.71 -11.34
N ILE A 30 5.30 4.96 -11.81
CA ILE A 30 4.92 6.12 -11.00
C ILE A 30 3.71 6.79 -11.67
N LEU A 31 2.68 7.10 -10.88
CA LEU A 31 1.46 7.77 -11.31
C LEU A 31 1.43 9.22 -10.82
N TYR A 32 1.36 10.16 -11.75
CA TYR A 32 1.25 11.59 -11.49
C TYR A 32 -0.13 12.11 -11.87
N LEU A 33 -0.74 12.93 -11.01
CA LEU A 33 -1.88 13.77 -11.40
C LEU A 33 -1.34 15.01 -12.11
N VAL A 34 -1.81 15.28 -13.33
CA VAL A 34 -1.36 16.43 -14.12
C VAL A 34 -2.52 17.28 -14.62
N ARG A 35 -2.21 18.53 -14.96
CA ARG A 35 -3.07 19.43 -15.74
C ARG A 35 -2.42 19.70 -17.10
N ASP A 36 -3.22 19.64 -18.16
CA ASP A 36 -2.85 20.09 -19.50
C ASP A 36 -3.00 21.61 -19.60
N THR A 37 -1.92 22.33 -19.96
CA THR A 37 -1.96 23.80 -20.13
C THR A 37 -2.67 24.23 -21.41
N ASN A 38 -2.74 23.36 -22.43
CA ASN A 38 -3.49 23.60 -23.66
C ASN A 38 -5.00 23.36 -23.48
N ARG A 39 -5.43 22.73 -22.37
CA ARG A 39 -6.83 22.42 -22.07
C ARG A 39 -7.21 22.85 -20.66
N THR A 40 -7.74 24.06 -20.55
CA THR A 40 -8.36 24.61 -19.34
C THR A 40 -9.20 23.56 -18.61
N GLU A 41 -8.95 23.42 -17.30
CA GLU A 41 -9.67 22.54 -16.36
C GLU A 41 -9.55 21.02 -16.62
N SER A 42 -8.83 20.57 -17.65
CA SER A 42 -8.62 19.14 -17.91
C SER A 42 -7.54 18.53 -17.02
N LEU A 43 -7.91 17.51 -16.24
CA LEU A 43 -6.99 16.68 -15.46
C LEU A 43 -6.74 15.34 -16.15
N PHE A 44 -5.51 14.85 -16.04
CA PHE A 44 -5.08 13.56 -16.58
C PHE A 44 -4.19 12.83 -15.57
N VAL A 45 -4.02 11.53 -15.75
CA VAL A 45 -2.99 10.75 -15.06
C VAL A 45 -1.87 10.43 -16.06
N LEU A 46 -0.63 10.78 -15.71
CA LEU A 46 0.55 10.28 -16.41
C LEU A 46 1.10 9.05 -15.67
N LYS A 47 1.28 7.95 -16.40
CA LYS A 47 1.92 6.71 -15.95
C LYS A 47 3.31 6.63 -16.55
N GLU A 48 4.33 6.85 -15.71
CA GLU A 48 5.75 6.78 -16.05
C GLU A 48 6.30 5.38 -15.82
N LEU A 49 7.03 4.83 -16.79
CA LEU A 49 7.77 3.57 -16.62
C LEU A 49 9.03 3.82 -15.75
N PHE A 50 9.08 3.25 -14.55
CA PHE A 50 10.19 3.43 -13.61
C PHE A 50 10.41 2.20 -12.73
N PHE A 51 11.35 1.33 -13.11
CA PHE A 51 11.68 0.13 -12.33
C PHE A 51 12.52 0.49 -11.10
N GLU A 52 11.94 0.59 -9.90
CA GLU A 52 12.62 1.10 -8.69
C GLU A 52 13.94 0.38 -8.36
N THR A 53 14.05 -0.93 -8.64
CA THR A 53 15.26 -1.71 -8.40
C THR A 53 16.37 -1.50 -9.44
N PHE A 54 16.03 -0.95 -10.60
CA PHE A 54 16.90 -0.89 -11.79
C PHE A 54 17.05 0.52 -12.40
N CYS A 55 16.24 1.48 -11.96
CA CYS A 55 16.22 2.87 -12.40
C CYS A 55 16.52 3.78 -11.21
N SER A 56 17.40 4.75 -11.42
CA SER A 56 17.57 5.91 -10.54
C SER A 56 17.18 7.18 -11.31
N ARG A 57 16.94 8.29 -10.61
CA ARG A 57 16.75 9.60 -11.25
C ARG A 57 17.92 10.53 -10.94
N GLU A 58 18.40 11.21 -11.96
CA GLU A 58 19.37 12.30 -11.86
C GLU A 58 18.73 13.54 -12.51
N ASP A 59 18.58 14.60 -11.73
CA ASP A 59 17.61 15.68 -11.95
C ASP A 59 16.22 15.13 -12.35
N ASN A 60 15.82 15.27 -13.62
CA ASN A 60 14.57 14.69 -14.13
C ASN A 60 14.75 13.39 -14.93
N ILE A 61 15.98 13.04 -15.32
CA ILE A 61 16.31 11.95 -16.26
C ILE A 61 16.32 10.59 -15.56
N VAL A 62 15.67 9.60 -16.18
CA VAL A 62 15.67 8.20 -15.74
C VAL A 62 16.95 7.49 -16.19
N ILE A 63 17.84 7.19 -15.24
CA ILE A 63 19.09 6.47 -15.46
C ILE A 63 18.83 4.97 -15.26
N ILE A 64 18.93 4.19 -16.35
CA ILE A 64 18.62 2.74 -16.37
C ILE A 64 19.92 1.94 -16.26
N GLN A 65 20.02 1.09 -15.23
CA GLN A 65 21.15 0.16 -15.06
C GLN A 65 21.32 -0.74 -16.30
N SER A 66 22.55 -0.91 -16.78
CA SER A 66 22.89 -1.67 -17.99
C SER A 66 22.26 -3.07 -18.03
N GLN A 67 22.30 -3.80 -16.92
CA GLN A 67 21.71 -5.14 -16.75
C GLN A 67 20.19 -5.21 -17.00
N ALA A 68 19.47 -4.09 -16.88
CA ALA A 68 18.01 -4.03 -17.01
C ALA A 68 17.53 -3.37 -18.31
N GLN A 69 18.41 -2.72 -19.09
CA GLN A 69 18.03 -1.96 -20.28
C GLN A 69 17.21 -2.78 -21.28
N GLY A 70 17.61 -4.04 -21.55
CA GLY A 70 16.87 -4.93 -22.45
C GLY A 70 15.44 -5.24 -22.00
N VAL A 71 15.21 -5.33 -20.68
CA VAL A 71 13.86 -5.54 -20.11
C VAL A 71 13.06 -4.26 -20.16
N PHE A 72 13.66 -3.12 -19.81
CA PHE A 72 13.04 -1.80 -19.84
C PHE A 72 12.58 -1.42 -21.25
N TYR A 73 13.45 -1.54 -22.26
CA TYR A 73 13.09 -1.26 -23.65
C TYR A 73 12.03 -2.25 -24.19
N LYS A 74 12.07 -3.53 -23.81
CA LYS A 74 10.99 -4.48 -24.14
C LYS A 74 9.64 -4.03 -23.55
N GLN A 75 9.62 -3.59 -22.29
CA GLN A 75 8.38 -3.13 -21.64
C GLN A 75 7.87 -1.81 -22.26
N LYS A 76 8.76 -0.86 -22.54
CA LYS A 76 8.44 0.37 -23.28
C LYS A 76 7.80 0.08 -24.64
N GLN A 77 8.36 -0.85 -25.42
CA GLN A 77 7.78 -1.28 -26.70
C GLN A 77 6.45 -2.04 -26.54
N ALA A 78 6.26 -2.77 -25.43
CA ALA A 78 4.97 -3.41 -25.11
C ALA A 78 3.88 -2.37 -24.79
N ILE A 79 4.21 -1.32 -24.03
CA ILE A 79 3.30 -0.19 -23.73
C ILE A 79 2.90 0.51 -25.03
N ILE A 80 3.86 0.92 -25.86
CA ILE A 80 3.62 1.51 -27.20
C ILE A 80 2.69 0.62 -28.03
N SER A 81 2.96 -0.69 -28.03
CA SER A 81 2.16 -1.68 -28.76
C SER A 81 0.76 -1.90 -28.18
N LYS A 82 0.53 -1.66 -26.88
CA LYS A 82 -0.79 -1.73 -26.25
C LYS A 82 -1.60 -0.48 -26.59
N VAL A 83 -1.06 0.70 -26.33
CA VAL A 83 -1.72 2.00 -26.61
C VAL A 83 -2.13 2.11 -28.08
N ASN A 84 -1.25 1.76 -29.02
CA ASN A 84 -1.54 1.80 -30.46
C ASN A 84 -2.63 0.80 -30.93
N LYS A 85 -2.99 -0.19 -30.11
CA LYS A 85 -4.05 -1.17 -30.42
C LYS A 85 -5.44 -0.76 -29.93
N VAL A 86 -5.58 0.20 -29.01
CA VAL A 86 -6.87 0.53 -28.35
C VAL A 86 -7.79 1.37 -29.24
N LYS A 87 -8.11 0.86 -30.44
CA LYS A 87 -9.01 1.54 -31.40
C LYS A 87 -10.49 1.42 -31.02
N ASN A 88 -10.87 0.35 -30.32
CA ASN A 88 -12.22 0.12 -29.82
C ASN A 88 -12.15 0.02 -28.30
N HIS A 89 -12.50 1.10 -27.59
CA HIS A 89 -12.59 1.11 -26.12
C HIS A 89 -13.89 0.43 -25.67
N GLN A 90 -13.86 -0.34 -24.58
CA GLN A 90 -15.08 -0.73 -23.86
C GLN A 90 -15.49 0.41 -22.90
N PRO A 91 -16.80 0.63 -22.63
CA PRO A 91 -17.26 1.76 -21.80
C PRO A 91 -16.86 1.72 -20.32
N THR A 92 -16.16 0.67 -19.88
CA THR A 92 -15.82 0.38 -18.47
C THR A 92 -14.32 0.41 -18.18
N GLU A 93 -13.48 0.68 -19.19
CA GLU A 93 -12.02 0.76 -19.06
C GLU A 93 -11.58 2.23 -19.09
N LEU A 94 -10.60 2.61 -18.25
CA LEU A 94 -10.08 3.98 -18.22
C LEU A 94 -9.50 4.38 -19.57
N LYS A 95 -9.96 5.52 -20.10
CA LYS A 95 -9.57 5.93 -21.44
C LYS A 95 -8.08 6.31 -21.50
N THR A 96 -7.35 5.63 -22.37
CA THR A 96 -5.95 5.96 -22.67
C THR A 96 -5.89 6.83 -23.93
N PHE A 97 -5.35 8.04 -23.79
CA PHE A 97 -5.33 9.03 -24.87
C PHE A 97 -4.10 8.92 -25.78
N GLY A 98 -3.01 8.34 -25.29
CA GLY A 98 -1.75 8.23 -26.02
C GLY A 98 -0.56 7.99 -25.10
N PHE A 99 0.64 8.16 -25.64
CA PHE A 99 1.89 8.16 -24.90
C PHE A 99 2.85 9.19 -25.51
N PHE A 100 3.90 9.55 -24.78
CA PHE A 100 5.05 10.27 -25.31
C PHE A 100 6.35 9.81 -24.62
N GLU A 101 7.49 10.16 -25.22
CA GLU A 101 8.82 9.77 -24.73
C GLU A 101 9.63 11.00 -24.35
N GLU A 102 10.07 11.07 -23.11
CA GLU A 102 10.90 12.14 -22.54
C GLU A 102 11.74 11.55 -21.39
N ASN A 103 12.73 12.28 -20.87
CA ASN A 103 13.49 11.92 -19.67
C ASN A 103 14.07 10.49 -19.68
N ASN A 104 14.39 9.96 -20.86
CA ASN A 104 14.85 8.58 -21.10
C ASN A 104 13.84 7.47 -20.69
N THR A 105 12.54 7.79 -20.60
CA THR A 105 11.46 6.86 -20.27
C THR A 105 10.28 6.99 -21.25
N ILE A 106 9.07 6.59 -20.84
CA ILE A 106 7.80 6.72 -21.54
C ILE A 106 6.72 7.11 -20.54
N TYR A 107 5.85 8.04 -20.94
CA TYR A 107 4.69 8.50 -20.17
C TYR A 107 3.43 8.11 -20.94
N THR A 108 2.52 7.35 -20.30
CA THR A 108 1.20 7.02 -20.85
C THR A 108 0.16 7.99 -20.31
N ILE A 109 -0.64 8.59 -21.19
CA ILE A 109 -1.64 9.61 -20.84
C ILE A 109 -3.01 8.93 -20.67
N MET A 110 -3.57 9.02 -19.47
CA MET A 110 -4.84 8.39 -19.09
C MET A 110 -5.85 9.41 -18.55
N GLU A 111 -7.12 9.09 -18.70
CA GLU A 111 -8.25 9.81 -18.10
C GLU A 111 -8.19 9.81 -16.58
N TYR A 112 -8.32 10.99 -15.96
CA TYR A 112 -8.49 11.11 -14.52
C TYR A 112 -9.98 11.01 -14.16
N SER A 113 -10.34 9.99 -13.39
CA SER A 113 -11.66 9.80 -12.79
C SER A 113 -11.56 9.77 -11.27
N THR A 114 -12.47 10.45 -10.58
CA THR A 114 -12.61 10.44 -9.12
C THR A 114 -13.08 9.11 -8.56
N ASP A 115 -13.78 8.33 -9.38
CA ASP A 115 -14.48 7.12 -8.97
C ASP A 115 -13.66 5.85 -9.27
N ALA A 116 -12.63 5.99 -10.11
CA ALA A 116 -11.64 4.96 -10.40
C ALA A 116 -10.71 4.72 -9.20
N LYS A 117 -10.43 3.44 -8.93
CA LYS A 117 -9.52 3.04 -7.84
C LYS A 117 -8.09 3.08 -8.35
N MET A 118 -7.13 3.13 -7.42
CA MET A 118 -5.71 3.08 -7.78
C MET A 118 -5.32 1.79 -8.55
N SER A 119 -6.02 0.68 -8.29
CA SER A 119 -5.89 -0.58 -9.03
C SER A 119 -6.18 -0.46 -10.53
N ASP A 120 -6.99 0.52 -10.91
CA ASP A 120 -7.56 0.63 -12.25
C ASP A 120 -6.57 1.40 -13.16
N TYR A 121 -5.71 2.23 -12.55
CA TYR A 121 -4.55 2.88 -13.19
C TYR A 121 -3.27 2.02 -13.13
N LEU A 122 -3.06 1.31 -12.01
CA LEU A 122 -1.91 0.41 -11.77
C LEU A 122 -2.07 -0.92 -12.52
N GLU A 123 -2.35 -0.82 -13.82
CA GLU A 123 -2.31 -1.94 -14.76
C GLU A 123 -0.85 -2.32 -15.06
N PHE A 124 -0.11 -2.76 -14.03
CA PHE A 124 1.01 -3.64 -14.29
C PHE A 124 0.42 -5.02 -14.55
N GLU A 125 0.18 -5.31 -15.82
CA GLU A 125 0.30 -6.68 -16.30
C GLU A 125 1.71 -7.15 -15.94
N THR A 126 1.82 -7.77 -14.76
CA THR A 126 2.47 -9.06 -14.77
C THR A 126 1.78 -9.85 -15.87
N GLU A 127 2.47 -10.02 -17.00
CA GLU A 127 2.74 -11.40 -17.40
C GLU A 127 3.20 -12.08 -16.11
N THR A 128 2.24 -12.65 -15.38
CA THR A 128 2.53 -13.84 -14.61
C THR A 128 3.21 -14.71 -15.65
N LEU A 129 4.53 -14.88 -15.45
CA LEU A 129 5.33 -15.79 -16.23
C LEU A 129 4.72 -17.15 -15.93
N SER A 130 3.66 -17.49 -16.69
CA SER A 130 2.74 -18.58 -16.36
C SER A 130 3.62 -19.75 -16.04
N THR A 131 3.33 -20.44 -14.95
CA THR A 131 4.21 -21.52 -14.52
C THR A 131 4.40 -22.53 -15.64
N GLU A 132 3.47 -22.64 -16.60
CA GLU A 132 3.60 -23.29 -17.91
C GLU A 132 4.70 -22.73 -18.84
N LYS A 133 4.75 -21.40 -19.06
CA LYS A 133 5.80 -20.74 -19.86
C LYS A 133 7.19 -20.94 -19.23
N VAL A 134 7.29 -20.94 -17.90
CA VAL A 134 8.54 -21.22 -17.18
C VAL A 134 8.85 -22.72 -17.11
N LEU A 135 7.83 -23.58 -17.08
CA LEU A 135 7.98 -25.04 -17.21
C LEU A 135 8.52 -25.46 -18.58
N LYS A 136 8.37 -24.63 -19.63
CA LYS A 136 9.10 -24.79 -20.89
C LYS A 136 10.61 -24.49 -20.80
N THR A 137 11.09 -23.96 -19.68
CA THR A 137 12.53 -23.92 -19.32
C THR A 137 12.98 -25.19 -18.56
N SER A 138 12.32 -26.32 -18.81
CA SER A 138 12.57 -27.64 -18.18
C SER A 138 14.04 -28.08 -18.22
N ASN A 139 14.77 -27.70 -19.28
CA ASN A 139 16.20 -27.98 -19.44
C ASN A 139 17.06 -27.47 -18.28
N TYR A 140 16.70 -26.34 -17.64
CA TYR A 140 17.47 -25.79 -16.51
C TYR A 140 17.22 -26.54 -15.19
N ILE A 141 15.99 -27.00 -14.96
CA ILE A 141 15.67 -27.85 -13.81
C ILE A 141 16.35 -29.21 -13.95
N ASN A 142 16.44 -29.74 -15.18
CA ASN A 142 17.16 -30.97 -15.46
C ASN A 142 18.68 -30.81 -15.29
N SER A 143 19.30 -29.74 -15.79
CA SER A 143 20.74 -29.52 -15.59
C SER A 143 21.11 -29.33 -14.11
N LEU A 144 20.28 -28.64 -13.33
CA LEU A 144 20.47 -28.50 -11.87
C LEU A 144 20.36 -29.84 -11.14
N LYS A 145 19.41 -30.72 -11.54
CA LYS A 145 19.33 -32.10 -11.03
C LYS A 145 20.58 -32.92 -11.37
N TYR A 146 21.10 -32.80 -12.60
CA TYR A 146 22.35 -33.47 -12.98
C TYR A 146 23.56 -32.97 -12.18
N LEU A 147 23.67 -31.66 -11.92
CA LEU A 147 24.73 -31.10 -11.09
C LEU A 147 24.65 -31.58 -9.63
N LEU A 148 23.45 -31.63 -9.04
CA LEU A 148 23.25 -32.16 -7.69
C LEU A 148 23.56 -33.66 -7.61
N ALA A 149 23.15 -34.45 -8.61
CA ALA A 149 23.47 -35.87 -8.69
C ALA A 149 24.98 -36.12 -8.84
N LEU A 150 25.66 -35.34 -9.68
CA LEU A 150 27.11 -35.40 -9.85
C LEU A 150 27.85 -35.05 -8.55
N GLY A 151 27.42 -34.01 -7.84
CA GLY A 151 27.93 -33.64 -6.53
C GLY A 151 27.76 -34.75 -5.49
N LEU A 152 26.60 -35.43 -5.48
CA LEU A 152 26.34 -36.56 -4.59
C LEU A 152 27.26 -37.75 -4.90
N VAL A 153 27.47 -38.09 -6.18
CA VAL A 153 28.37 -39.17 -6.60
C VAL A 153 29.82 -38.86 -6.21
N LEU A 154 30.28 -37.63 -6.38
CA LEU A 154 31.62 -37.19 -5.96
C LEU A 154 31.80 -37.25 -4.43
N LEU A 155 30.76 -36.86 -3.67
CA LEU A 155 30.76 -36.97 -2.20
C LEU A 155 30.87 -38.44 -1.75
N LEU A 156 30.08 -39.33 -2.34
CA LEU A 156 30.11 -40.76 -2.03
C LEU A 156 31.46 -41.42 -2.41
N ALA A 157 32.04 -41.05 -3.55
CA ALA A 157 33.36 -41.51 -3.95
C ALA A 157 34.46 -41.03 -2.99
N TYR A 158 34.40 -39.78 -2.53
CA TYR A 158 35.32 -39.24 -1.52
C TYR A 158 35.20 -39.96 -0.17
N LEU A 159 33.97 -40.23 0.30
CA LEU A 159 33.73 -41.00 1.53
C LEU A 159 34.24 -42.43 1.42
N GLY A 160 34.02 -43.11 0.28
CA GLY A 160 34.56 -44.44 0.01
C GLY A 160 36.10 -44.47 0.01
N TYR A 161 36.74 -43.48 -0.61
CA TYR A 161 38.20 -43.32 -0.59
C TYR A 161 38.74 -43.10 0.83
N MET A 162 38.07 -42.26 1.64
CA MET A 162 38.44 -42.03 3.04
C MET A 162 38.30 -43.31 3.89
N ALA A 163 37.26 -44.12 3.67
CA ALA A 163 37.11 -45.41 4.33
C ALA A 163 38.22 -46.40 3.93
N TYR A 164 38.52 -46.53 2.64
CA TYR A 164 39.58 -47.39 2.12
C TYR A 164 40.97 -46.98 2.64
N LYS A 165 41.25 -45.66 2.68
CA LYS A 165 42.51 -45.12 3.22
C LYS A 165 42.67 -45.39 4.73
N ASN A 166 41.57 -45.41 5.49
CA ASN A 166 41.61 -45.77 6.91
C ASN A 166 41.82 -47.28 7.09
N TYR A 167 41.13 -48.12 6.31
CA TYR A 167 41.28 -49.59 6.35
C TYR A 167 42.73 -50.04 6.06
N THR A 168 43.31 -49.54 4.95
CA THR A 168 44.70 -49.86 4.57
C THR A 168 45.73 -49.31 5.55
N LYS A 169 45.41 -48.28 6.33
CA LYS A 169 46.29 -47.77 7.40
C LYS A 169 46.32 -48.67 8.64
N THR A 170 45.26 -49.46 8.89
CA THR A 170 45.22 -50.40 10.03
C THR A 170 46.04 -51.68 9.81
N GLU A 171 46.19 -52.17 8.58
CA GLU A 171 46.97 -53.40 8.31
C GLU A 171 48.49 -53.20 8.47
N ILE A 172 49.00 -51.98 8.28
CA ILE A 172 50.44 -51.67 8.35
C ILE A 172 51.00 -51.67 9.79
N PHE A 173 50.14 -51.71 10.82
CA PHE A 173 50.54 -51.51 12.23
C PHE A 173 50.57 -52.77 13.10
N ASN A 174 50.39 -53.97 12.54
CA ASN A 174 50.12 -55.18 13.33
C ASN A 174 51.11 -56.35 13.09
N ASP A 175 52.41 -56.06 12.96
CA ASP A 175 53.46 -57.07 12.78
C ASP A 175 54.69 -56.89 13.70
N ASN A 176 54.62 -56.02 14.72
CA ASN A 176 55.67 -55.84 15.73
C ASN A 176 55.10 -55.41 17.10
N ASP A 177 54.61 -56.37 17.90
CA ASP A 177 54.99 -56.53 19.32
C ASP A 177 54.26 -57.71 20.01
N LEU A 178 54.73 -58.93 19.70
CA LEU A 178 54.24 -60.15 20.34
C LEU A 178 55.00 -60.40 21.67
N LYS A 179 54.56 -59.77 22.77
CA LYS A 179 55.12 -60.04 24.11
C LYS A 179 54.08 -60.02 25.24
N PRO A 180 53.41 -61.15 25.54
CA PRO A 180 52.43 -61.22 26.62
C PRO A 180 53.13 -61.13 28.00
N ARG A 181 52.81 -60.09 28.78
CA ARG A 181 53.12 -60.03 30.21
C ARG A 181 51.86 -60.41 31.00
N ILE A 182 51.93 -61.55 31.68
CA ILE A 182 50.85 -62.01 32.56
C ILE A 182 50.91 -61.23 33.86
N GLU A 183 49.83 -60.50 34.19
CA GLU A 183 49.56 -60.07 35.56
C GLU A 183 48.11 -60.41 35.90
N LEU A 184 47.92 -61.32 36.86
CA LEU A 184 46.62 -61.57 37.48
C LEU A 184 46.24 -60.34 38.30
N ARG A 185 44.98 -59.90 38.20
CA ARG A 185 44.33 -59.29 39.35
C ARG A 185 42.86 -59.64 39.45
N ASP A 186 42.50 -59.98 40.68
CA ASP A 186 41.21 -60.51 41.08
C ASP A 186 40.17 -59.42 41.36
N HIS A 187 38.91 -59.83 41.21
CA HIS A 187 37.75 -59.39 42.01
C HIS A 187 37.26 -57.91 41.91
N THR A 188 36.01 -57.55 42.18
CA THR A 188 34.65 -58.17 42.05
C THR A 188 33.64 -57.02 42.15
N GLN A 189 32.37 -57.25 41.78
CA GLN A 189 31.21 -56.35 41.96
C GLN A 189 31.15 -55.17 40.94
N ASN A 190 29.99 -54.58 40.65
CA ASN A 190 28.68 -54.75 41.29
C ASN A 190 27.52 -54.81 40.27
N ILE A 191 26.42 -55.48 40.64
CA ILE A 191 25.18 -55.58 39.87
C ILE A 191 24.12 -54.69 40.52
N GLN A 192 23.50 -53.77 39.76
CA GLN A 192 22.06 -53.53 39.89
C GLN A 192 21.42 -52.73 38.74
N LYS A 193 20.30 -53.28 38.25
CA LYS A 193 19.06 -52.60 37.80
C LYS A 193 19.15 -51.19 37.21
N GLU A 194 18.65 -51.05 35.99
CA GLU A 194 17.23 -50.68 35.86
C GLU A 194 16.61 -51.38 34.62
N VAL A 195 15.33 -51.76 34.72
CA VAL A 195 14.56 -52.32 33.59
C VAL A 195 13.39 -51.37 33.34
N LYS A 196 13.33 -50.79 32.13
CA LYS A 196 12.21 -49.93 31.75
C LYS A 196 11.61 -50.41 30.43
N VAL A 197 10.50 -51.13 30.55
CA VAL A 197 9.70 -51.61 29.43
C VAL A 197 9.05 -50.40 28.74
N LEU A 198 9.33 -50.21 27.46
CA LEU A 198 8.41 -49.54 26.55
C LEU A 198 7.64 -50.64 25.79
N LYS A 199 6.31 -50.55 25.78
CA LYS A 199 5.49 -51.34 24.87
C LYS A 199 5.37 -50.58 23.55
N THR A 200 5.62 -51.27 22.45
CA THR A 200 5.11 -50.87 21.13
C THR A 200 3.61 -51.21 21.09
N GLU A 201 2.80 -50.32 20.53
CA GLU A 201 1.39 -50.56 20.23
C GLU A 201 1.16 -50.09 18.80
N GLU A 202 1.01 -51.05 17.88
CA GLU A 202 0.71 -50.85 16.46
C GLU A 202 -0.78 -51.12 16.17
N ASP A 203 -1.18 -50.95 14.91
CA ASP A 203 -2.54 -51.15 14.37
C ASP A 203 -3.64 -50.24 14.95
N ASN A 204 -4.17 -49.29 14.16
CA ASN A 204 -4.94 -49.65 12.96
C ASN A 204 -4.88 -48.59 11.85
N ILE A 205 -4.87 -49.06 10.60
CA ILE A 205 -5.00 -48.23 9.39
C ILE A 205 -6.30 -48.60 8.66
N GLU A 206 -7.36 -47.83 8.85
CA GLU A 206 -8.60 -48.00 8.11
C GLU A 206 -8.47 -47.45 6.69
N LYS A 207 -8.65 -48.32 5.69
CA LYS A 207 -8.64 -47.95 4.26
C LYS A 207 -10.07 -47.76 3.77
N ASN A 208 -10.39 -46.58 3.23
CA ASN A 208 -11.61 -46.40 2.45
C ASN A 208 -11.29 -46.14 0.97
N ASN A 209 -11.76 -47.04 0.11
CA ASN A 209 -11.72 -46.89 -1.34
C ASN A 209 -13.01 -46.23 -1.82
N ILE A 210 -12.93 -45.27 -2.74
CA ILE A 210 -14.03 -44.93 -3.64
C ILE A 210 -13.50 -45.00 -5.08
N ASN A 211 -14.33 -45.49 -5.99
CA ASN A 211 -13.96 -45.96 -7.32
C ASN A 211 -14.35 -44.96 -8.43
N LYS A 212 -13.72 -45.11 -9.61
CA LYS A 212 -14.17 -44.80 -10.99
C LYS A 212 -15.48 -44.01 -11.19
N ASP A 213 -15.56 -43.04 -12.11
CA ASP A 213 -15.35 -43.17 -13.58
C ASP A 213 -14.93 -41.80 -14.19
N ASN A 214 -14.16 -41.61 -15.29
CA ASN A 214 -14.02 -42.26 -16.61
C ASN A 214 -14.84 -41.55 -17.72
N SER A 215 -14.16 -40.81 -18.62
CA SER A 215 -14.46 -40.69 -20.07
C SER A 215 -13.48 -39.77 -20.82
N GLN A 216 -13.10 -40.16 -22.04
CA GLN A 216 -12.41 -39.33 -23.04
C GLN A 216 -13.44 -38.81 -24.06
N ILE A 217 -13.25 -37.62 -24.66
CA ILE A 217 -13.59 -37.37 -26.08
C ILE A 217 -12.50 -36.47 -26.71
N THR A 218 -12.17 -36.76 -27.97
CA THR A 218 -11.16 -36.07 -28.79
C THR A 218 -11.83 -35.27 -29.92
N ALA A 219 -11.46 -34.02 -30.18
CA ALA A 219 -11.72 -33.37 -31.49
C ALA A 219 -10.92 -32.07 -31.73
N THR A 220 -10.32 -31.96 -32.92
CA THR A 220 -9.89 -30.74 -33.63
C THR A 220 -9.82 -31.04 -35.13
N PRO A 221 -9.81 -30.04 -36.03
CA PRO A 221 -10.43 -28.72 -36.03
C PRO A 221 -11.53 -28.66 -37.14
N PRO A 222 -11.94 -27.49 -37.70
CA PRO A 222 -11.12 -26.88 -38.77
C PRO A 222 -11.11 -25.33 -38.83
N THR A 223 -10.10 -24.81 -39.51
CA THR A 223 -9.96 -23.40 -39.94
C THR A 223 -10.84 -23.09 -41.15
N PRO A 224 -11.41 -21.88 -41.27
CA PRO A 224 -11.67 -21.24 -42.57
C PRO A 224 -10.75 -20.04 -42.83
N LEU A 225 -10.51 -19.78 -44.11
CA LEU A 225 -9.48 -18.86 -44.64
C LEU A 225 -10.15 -17.72 -45.42
N VAL A 226 -9.38 -16.66 -45.73
CA VAL A 226 -9.69 -15.57 -46.68
C VAL A 226 -10.86 -14.63 -46.32
N LYS A 227 -10.54 -13.35 -46.03
CA LYS A 227 -10.71 -12.26 -47.00
C LYS A 227 -10.20 -10.91 -46.49
N GLU A 228 -9.19 -10.38 -47.18
CA GLU A 228 -8.97 -8.94 -47.24
C GLU A 228 -10.17 -8.28 -47.93
N LYS A 229 -10.56 -7.09 -47.47
CA LYS A 229 -11.32 -6.15 -48.28
C LYS A 229 -10.93 -4.72 -47.91
N SER A 230 -10.09 -4.13 -48.75
CA SER A 230 -9.80 -2.71 -48.70
C SER A 230 -11.05 -1.89 -49.05
N LEU A 231 -11.24 -0.77 -48.34
CA LEU A 231 -12.20 0.26 -48.69
C LEU A 231 -11.67 1.60 -48.13
N THR A 232 -11.51 2.55 -49.03
CA THR A 232 -11.06 3.92 -48.77
C THR A 232 -12.25 4.87 -48.71
N LEU A 233 -12.00 6.10 -48.22
CA LEU A 233 -12.95 7.22 -48.12
C LEU A 233 -14.03 7.00 -47.04
N GLU A 234 -14.66 8.04 -46.48
CA GLU A 234 -14.69 9.44 -46.95
C GLU A 234 -14.55 10.46 -45.79
N VAL A 235 -14.08 11.67 -46.12
CA VAL A 235 -13.99 12.79 -45.17
C VAL A 235 -15.29 13.57 -45.21
N ASN A 236 -15.94 13.75 -44.06
CA ASN A 236 -16.97 14.78 -43.90
C ASN A 236 -16.69 15.65 -42.68
N LYS A 237 -16.40 16.93 -42.94
CA LYS A 237 -16.44 18.00 -41.94
C LYS A 237 -17.87 18.52 -41.87
N THR A 238 -18.44 18.61 -40.68
CA THR A 238 -19.61 19.46 -40.45
C THR A 238 -19.42 20.25 -39.17
N SER A 239 -19.12 21.54 -39.30
CA SER A 239 -19.22 22.49 -38.20
C SER A 239 -20.69 22.79 -37.94
N ILE A 240 -21.11 22.89 -36.68
CA ILE A 240 -22.34 23.58 -36.29
C ILE A 240 -21.97 24.51 -35.14
N GLU A 241 -22.31 25.78 -35.29
CA GLU A 241 -22.03 26.82 -34.32
C GLU A 241 -23.10 26.89 -33.21
N ASN A 242 -22.69 27.50 -32.11
CA ASN A 242 -23.48 28.24 -31.12
C ASN A 242 -24.97 28.44 -31.44
N ASN A 243 -25.81 28.23 -30.42
CA ASN A 243 -26.81 29.25 -30.11
C ASN A 243 -27.05 29.40 -28.61
N ILE A 244 -27.18 30.64 -28.19
CA ILE A 244 -27.45 31.05 -26.80
C ILE A 244 -28.96 31.20 -26.64
N SER A 245 -29.52 30.79 -25.50
CA SER A 245 -30.87 31.19 -25.11
C SER A 245 -30.92 31.58 -23.64
N THR A 246 -31.56 32.69 -23.34
CA THR A 246 -31.54 33.35 -22.03
C THR A 246 -32.88 33.26 -21.29
N VAL A 247 -32.76 33.24 -19.96
CA VAL A 247 -33.72 33.59 -18.89
C VAL A 247 -35.10 34.13 -19.30
N PRO A 248 -36.17 33.73 -18.59
CA PRO A 248 -36.71 34.72 -17.64
C PRO A 248 -37.09 34.19 -16.24
N THR A 249 -36.81 35.02 -15.24
CA THR A 249 -37.14 34.86 -13.81
C THR A 249 -38.61 35.16 -13.52
N LYS A 250 -39.20 34.51 -12.49
CA LYS A 250 -40.21 35.14 -11.59
C LYS A 250 -40.35 34.40 -10.25
N THR A 251 -41.03 35.05 -9.31
CA THR A 251 -40.74 34.94 -7.85
C THR A 251 -41.99 34.54 -7.01
N PRO A 252 -42.16 34.82 -5.69
CA PRO A 252 -42.47 33.79 -4.68
C PRO A 252 -43.92 33.82 -4.13
N LEU A 253 -44.24 32.91 -3.19
CA LEU A 253 -45.18 33.03 -2.06
C LEU A 253 -45.06 31.73 -1.19
N GLN A 254 -45.58 31.56 0.04
CA GLN A 254 -45.53 32.39 1.26
C GLN A 254 -45.92 31.56 2.52
N THR A 255 -45.46 32.03 3.68
CA THR A 255 -45.50 31.49 5.06
C THR A 255 -46.85 31.02 5.64
N VAL A 256 -46.82 29.87 6.33
CA VAL A 256 -47.67 29.39 7.46
C VAL A 256 -46.78 28.41 8.30
N VAL A 257 -46.68 28.29 9.64
CA VAL A 257 -47.26 28.85 10.90
C VAL A 257 -48.02 27.80 11.74
N ASP A 258 -47.69 27.74 13.05
CA ASP A 258 -48.25 26.89 14.14
C ASP A 258 -48.12 25.35 13.98
N ASN A 259 -48.02 24.49 15.00
CA ASN A 259 -47.67 24.59 16.45
C ASN A 259 -46.97 23.27 16.87
N LEU A 260 -46.08 23.15 17.89
CA LEU A 260 -46.16 23.43 19.34
C LEU A 260 -47.02 22.42 20.13
N VAL A 261 -46.38 21.59 20.97
CA VAL A 261 -46.89 20.99 22.23
C VAL A 261 -45.73 20.36 23.01
N GLU A 262 -45.77 20.44 24.35
CA GLU A 262 -44.79 19.90 25.32
C GLU A 262 -45.08 18.40 25.63
N GLU A 263 -44.46 17.64 26.53
CA GLU A 263 -43.32 17.77 27.46
C GLU A 263 -42.88 16.33 27.84
N ASN A 264 -41.67 16.11 28.37
CA ASN A 264 -41.47 15.46 29.69
C ASN A 264 -39.99 15.26 30.06
N ASN A 265 -39.72 15.29 31.37
CA ASN A 265 -38.39 15.20 31.96
C ASN A 265 -38.06 13.78 32.47
N VAL A 266 -36.82 13.33 32.26
CA VAL A 266 -36.09 12.53 33.26
C VAL A 266 -34.62 12.99 33.27
N SER A 267 -34.12 13.41 34.42
CA SER A 267 -32.72 13.79 34.62
C SER A 267 -31.92 12.67 35.29
N HIS A 268 -30.66 12.51 34.89
CA HIS A 268 -29.62 11.85 35.68
C HIS A 268 -28.33 12.66 35.54
N GLU A 269 -27.79 13.12 36.66
CA GLU A 269 -26.52 13.83 36.73
C GLU A 269 -25.38 12.83 36.92
N GLU A 270 -24.42 12.79 36.00
CA GLU A 270 -23.07 12.29 36.30
C GLU A 270 -22.06 13.40 36.00
N ASN A 271 -21.25 13.74 37.01
CA ASN A 271 -20.30 14.83 36.93
C ASN A 271 -19.04 14.40 36.16
N LEU A 272 -18.82 14.97 34.96
CA LEU A 272 -17.56 14.84 34.23
C LEU A 272 -16.95 16.23 33.95
N THR A 273 -15.99 16.64 34.76
CA THR A 273 -15.29 17.93 34.68
C THR A 273 -14.22 17.95 33.59
N THR A 274 -14.65 17.96 32.33
CA THR A 274 -13.76 18.19 31.18
C THR A 274 -13.33 19.66 31.11
N SER A 275 -12.13 19.96 31.61
CA SER A 275 -11.54 21.31 31.54
C SER A 275 -11.13 21.66 30.10
N MET A 276 -12.02 22.30 29.35
CA MET A 276 -11.70 22.86 28.02
C MET A 276 -11.00 24.22 28.16
N VAL A 277 -9.80 24.33 27.57
CA VAL A 277 -9.02 25.58 27.53
C VAL A 277 -9.71 26.58 26.60
N LYS A 278 -10.51 27.47 27.18
CA LYS A 278 -11.29 28.47 26.44
C LYS A 278 -10.40 29.64 26.00
N ALA A 279 -10.02 29.67 24.72
CA ALA A 279 -9.19 30.73 24.16
C ALA A 279 -9.85 32.12 24.34
N LYS A 280 -9.16 33.04 25.02
CA LYS A 280 -9.68 34.37 25.36
C LYS A 280 -9.43 35.35 24.22
N ARG A 281 -10.37 35.43 23.28
CA ARG A 281 -10.41 36.52 22.28
C ARG A 281 -10.67 37.85 22.99
N VAL A 282 -9.78 38.82 22.80
CA VAL A 282 -9.97 40.21 23.24
C VAL A 282 -10.58 41.00 22.09
N GLU A 283 -11.63 41.75 22.37
CA GLU A 283 -12.10 42.81 21.48
C GLU A 283 -11.44 44.12 21.90
N GLU A 284 -10.74 44.76 20.98
CA GLU A 284 -10.13 46.08 21.19
C GLU A 284 -10.76 47.10 20.23
N LYS A 285 -10.99 48.31 20.72
CA LYS A 285 -11.75 49.33 19.98
C LYS A 285 -10.84 50.11 19.03
N SER A 286 -11.35 50.34 17.82
CA SER A 286 -10.74 51.22 16.82
C SER A 286 -10.84 52.69 17.25
N ASP A 287 -9.78 53.46 17.04
CA ASP A 287 -9.86 54.86 16.61
C ASP A 287 -8.51 55.36 16.02
N ASN A 288 -8.56 56.43 15.22
CA ASN A 288 -7.45 57.21 14.65
C ASN A 288 -6.48 56.58 13.63
N ASN A 289 -6.85 56.75 12.35
CA ASN A 289 -6.06 57.43 11.31
C ASN A 289 -4.52 57.57 11.49
N ASN A 290 -3.74 56.91 10.63
CA ASN A 290 -2.65 57.60 9.92
C ASN A 290 -2.24 56.89 8.62
N THR A 291 -1.78 57.65 7.63
CA THR A 291 -1.49 57.15 6.27
C THR A 291 -0.09 56.54 6.18
N ALA A 292 0.01 55.21 6.21
CA ALA A 292 1.24 54.47 5.94
C ALA A 292 0.98 53.29 4.98
N ILE A 293 1.97 52.94 4.17
CA ILE A 293 1.87 51.84 3.19
C ILE A 293 1.88 50.50 3.96
N PRO A 294 0.87 49.62 3.78
CA PRO A 294 0.81 48.36 4.49
C PRO A 294 1.84 47.37 3.92
N ASN A 295 2.97 47.22 4.62
CA ASN A 295 3.83 46.05 4.44
C ASN A 295 3.04 44.78 4.81
N LEU A 296 3.28 43.69 4.08
CA LEU A 296 2.55 42.43 4.21
C LEU A 296 2.45 41.97 5.68
N GLU A 297 1.22 41.78 6.17
CA GLU A 297 0.98 41.01 7.38
C GLU A 297 1.44 39.56 7.15
N VAL A 298 2.57 39.20 7.76
CA VAL A 298 2.96 37.80 7.95
C VAL A 298 2.02 37.21 9.01
N ASN A 299 0.81 36.83 8.59
CA ASN A 299 -0.20 36.21 9.45
C ASN A 299 0.26 34.81 9.89
N GLN A 300 1.11 34.78 10.91
CA GLN A 300 1.61 33.60 11.61
C GLN A 300 0.53 32.98 12.52
N THR A 301 -0.59 32.53 11.92
CA THR A 301 -1.35 31.43 12.50
C THR A 301 -0.59 30.15 12.21
N SER A 302 0.30 29.79 13.13
CA SER A 302 1.05 28.54 13.11
C SER A 302 0.78 27.77 14.39
N LEU A 303 -0.14 26.80 14.33
CA LEU A 303 -0.33 25.77 15.36
C LEU A 303 1.02 25.29 15.89
N SER A 304 1.24 25.40 17.20
CA SER A 304 2.49 25.02 17.82
C SER A 304 2.66 23.50 17.86
N GLU A 305 3.91 23.05 17.86
CA GLU A 305 4.25 21.64 18.05
C GLU A 305 3.68 21.09 19.38
N THR A 306 3.59 21.95 20.42
CA THR A 306 2.99 21.64 21.72
C THR A 306 1.48 21.38 21.63
N GLU A 307 0.73 22.20 20.88
CA GLU A 307 -0.72 22.01 20.68
C GLU A 307 -1.00 20.75 19.86
N ILE A 308 -0.23 20.54 18.80
CA ILE A 308 -0.30 19.34 17.96
C ILE A 308 0.01 18.09 18.80
N LYS A 309 1.05 18.13 19.64
CA LYS A 309 1.38 17.01 20.54
C LYS A 309 0.26 16.76 21.55
N THR A 310 -0.27 17.81 22.19
CA THR A 310 -1.37 17.71 23.17
C THR A 310 -2.61 17.06 22.54
N PHE A 311 -2.96 17.45 21.31
CA PHE A 311 -4.03 16.83 20.54
C PHE A 311 -3.73 15.35 20.21
N LEU A 312 -2.53 15.04 19.74
CA LEU A 312 -2.14 13.67 19.39
C LEU A 312 -2.14 12.73 20.61
N ASP A 313 -1.63 13.18 21.75
CA ASP A 313 -1.62 12.42 23.01
C ASP A 313 -3.07 12.15 23.46
N ALA A 314 -3.96 13.14 23.40
CA ALA A 314 -5.38 12.99 23.76
C ALA A 314 -6.12 12.02 22.81
N PHE A 315 -5.93 12.16 21.50
CA PHE A 315 -6.51 11.27 20.47
C PHE A 315 -6.06 9.81 20.63
N ILE A 316 -4.81 9.59 21.05
CA ILE A 316 -4.21 8.27 21.25
C ILE A 316 -4.60 7.64 22.59
N ASN A 317 -4.73 8.43 23.67
CA ASN A 317 -5.34 7.96 24.91
C ASN A 317 -6.80 7.54 24.68
N SER A 318 -7.57 8.38 24.00
CA SER A 318 -8.96 8.08 23.62
C SER A 318 -9.06 6.80 22.77
N SER A 319 -8.21 6.66 21.75
CA SER A 319 -8.16 5.44 20.93
C SER A 319 -7.73 4.18 21.68
N SER A 320 -7.06 4.31 22.84
CA SER A 320 -6.71 3.20 23.72
C SER A 320 -7.89 2.83 24.64
N ASN A 321 -8.30 3.78 25.48
CA ASN A 321 -9.13 3.55 26.66
C ASN A 321 -10.52 4.20 26.60
N GLY A 322 -10.69 5.20 25.74
CA GLY A 322 -11.88 6.03 25.66
C GLY A 322 -13.11 5.32 25.09
N SER A 323 -14.26 5.99 25.22
CA SER A 323 -15.50 5.52 24.59
C SER A 323 -15.43 5.68 23.06
N ILE A 324 -16.27 4.96 22.31
CA ILE A 324 -16.25 5.09 20.84
C ILE A 324 -16.72 6.49 20.41
N ASP A 325 -17.65 7.10 21.13
CA ASP A 325 -18.15 8.44 20.81
C ASP A 325 -17.16 9.55 21.19
N GLU A 326 -16.40 9.36 22.27
CA GLU A 326 -15.22 10.18 22.60
C GLU A 326 -14.16 10.08 21.49
N VAL A 327 -13.83 8.87 21.00
CA VAL A 327 -12.92 8.69 19.86
C VAL A 327 -13.43 9.37 18.58
N LEU A 328 -14.74 9.38 18.36
CA LEU A 328 -15.36 10.05 17.20
C LEU A 328 -15.33 11.57 17.31
N SER A 329 -15.34 12.15 18.51
CA SER A 329 -15.23 13.61 18.71
C SER A 329 -13.92 14.19 18.16
N PHE A 330 -12.87 13.38 18.03
CA PHE A 330 -11.61 13.79 17.39
C PHE A 330 -11.68 13.79 15.86
N TYR A 331 -12.65 13.16 15.22
CA TYR A 331 -12.79 13.12 13.76
C TYR A 331 -13.70 14.24 13.25
N ASP A 332 -13.42 14.75 12.05
CA ASP A 332 -14.37 15.59 11.35
C ASP A 332 -15.64 14.80 10.94
N THR A 333 -16.73 15.53 10.67
CA THR A 333 -17.96 14.95 10.13
C THR A 333 -17.76 14.34 8.73
N LYS A 334 -16.84 14.91 7.93
CA LYS A 334 -16.45 14.44 6.60
C LYS A 334 -14.98 14.02 6.60
N ILE A 335 -14.72 12.73 6.46
CA ILE A 335 -13.39 12.15 6.58
C ILE A 335 -12.91 11.77 5.17
N GLU A 336 -11.92 12.49 4.65
CA GLU A 336 -11.36 12.28 3.32
C GLU A 336 -10.78 10.88 3.16
N LYS A 337 -10.10 10.35 4.19
CA LYS A 337 -9.51 9.01 4.17
C LYS A 337 -9.32 8.42 5.57
N TYR A 338 -9.65 7.15 5.74
CA TYR A 338 -9.51 6.39 6.98
C TYR A 338 -8.94 5.00 6.64
N PHE A 339 -7.65 4.83 6.88
CA PHE A 339 -6.81 3.71 6.45
C PHE A 339 -6.90 3.45 4.94
N LYS A 340 -7.84 2.58 4.53
CA LYS A 340 -8.07 2.15 3.14
C LYS A 340 -9.42 2.61 2.56
N PHE A 341 -10.22 3.32 3.36
CA PHE A 341 -11.52 3.85 2.95
C PHE A 341 -11.37 5.34 2.64
N ASN A 342 -11.99 5.81 1.56
CA ASN A 342 -12.00 7.22 1.17
C ASN A 342 -13.41 7.82 1.34
N HIS A 343 -13.52 9.12 1.55
CA HIS A 343 -14.76 9.91 1.59
C HIS A 343 -15.85 9.31 2.51
N ILE A 344 -15.49 8.96 3.74
CA ILE A 344 -16.41 8.36 4.72
C ILE A 344 -16.96 9.38 5.73
N ASN A 345 -17.99 8.97 6.46
CA ASN A 345 -18.49 9.67 7.63
C ASN A 345 -18.11 8.95 8.94
N GLN A 346 -18.47 9.56 10.07
CA GLN A 346 -18.23 9.01 11.41
C GLN A 346 -18.89 7.64 11.64
N ASP A 347 -20.01 7.29 10.98
CA ASP A 347 -20.65 5.96 11.15
C ASP A 347 -19.76 4.81 10.69
N VAL A 348 -18.99 5.00 9.62
CA VAL A 348 -18.07 3.99 9.11
C VAL A 348 -16.92 3.78 10.10
N VAL A 349 -16.40 4.86 10.69
CA VAL A 349 -15.41 4.79 11.79
C VAL A 349 -16.03 4.11 13.03
N LYS A 350 -17.27 4.45 13.41
CA LYS A 350 -18.00 3.82 14.53
C LYS A 350 -18.12 2.31 14.33
N LYS A 351 -18.54 1.87 13.14
CA LYS A 351 -18.69 0.47 12.74
C LYS A 351 -17.35 -0.29 12.67
N ASP A 352 -16.26 0.37 12.30
CA ASP A 352 -14.91 -0.21 12.29
C ASP A 352 -14.33 -0.33 13.71
N LYS A 353 -14.37 0.75 14.50
CA LYS A 353 -13.95 0.76 15.92
C LYS A 353 -14.72 -0.27 16.77
N LEU A 354 -16.02 -0.45 16.54
CA LEU A 354 -16.82 -1.52 17.16
C LEU A 354 -16.25 -2.92 16.84
N LYS A 355 -15.92 -3.20 15.58
CA LYS A 355 -15.31 -4.48 15.16
C LYS A 355 -13.91 -4.65 15.73
N TYR A 356 -13.12 -3.59 15.77
CA TYR A 356 -11.77 -3.59 16.32
C TYR A 356 -11.77 -3.87 17.83
N ASN A 357 -12.59 -3.15 18.60
CA ASN A 357 -12.67 -3.30 20.06
C ASN A 357 -13.29 -4.65 20.48
N LYS A 358 -14.19 -5.21 19.67
CA LYS A 358 -14.69 -6.60 19.86
C LYS A 358 -13.59 -7.65 19.68
N LYS A 359 -12.59 -7.40 18.83
CA LYS A 359 -11.45 -8.29 18.56
C LYS A 359 -10.29 -8.09 19.53
N TRP A 360 -9.98 -6.84 19.87
CA TRP A 360 -8.87 -6.43 20.72
C TRP A 360 -9.44 -5.66 21.93
N VAL A 361 -9.58 -6.37 23.05
CA VAL A 361 -10.23 -5.87 24.26
C VAL A 361 -9.30 -4.94 25.03
N TYR A 362 -8.03 -5.33 25.17
CA TYR A 362 -6.98 -4.47 25.71
C TYR A 362 -6.22 -3.84 24.55
N ARG A 363 -6.07 -2.53 24.57
CA ARG A 363 -5.40 -1.72 23.56
C ARG A 363 -4.60 -0.63 24.26
N GLU A 364 -3.35 -0.48 23.88
CA GLU A 364 -2.43 0.53 24.37
C GLU A 364 -1.75 1.11 23.14
N PHE A 365 -1.89 2.42 22.94
CA PHE A 365 -1.27 3.16 21.85
C PHE A 365 -0.44 4.30 22.44
N THR A 366 0.68 4.65 21.81
CA THR A 366 1.54 5.77 22.26
C THR A 366 2.24 6.40 21.06
N ILE A 367 2.21 7.73 20.94
CA ILE A 367 3.09 8.43 20.01
C ILE A 367 4.53 8.33 20.55
N GLU A 368 5.42 7.74 19.76
CA GLU A 368 6.86 7.75 20.04
C GLU A 368 7.54 8.98 19.44
N ASP A 369 7.07 9.41 18.26
CA ASP A 369 7.60 10.53 17.48
C ASP A 369 6.50 11.04 16.53
N PHE A 370 6.55 12.33 16.19
CA PHE A 370 5.75 12.88 15.10
C PHE A 370 6.48 14.03 14.41
N LYS A 371 6.13 14.27 13.14
CA LYS A 371 6.71 15.34 12.34
C LYS A 371 5.63 16.07 11.54
N ILE A 372 5.65 17.40 11.63
CA ILE A 372 4.89 18.27 10.71
C ILE A 372 5.51 18.17 9.31
N LEU A 373 4.68 17.81 8.33
CA LEU A 373 5.06 17.67 6.92
C LEU A 373 4.72 18.92 6.10
N LYS A 374 3.53 19.49 6.34
CA LYS A 374 2.99 20.66 5.64
C LYS A 374 1.95 21.34 6.52
N GLN A 375 1.91 22.67 6.47
CA GLN A 375 0.93 23.51 7.16
C GLN A 375 0.45 24.57 6.17
N TYR A 376 -0.86 24.79 6.06
CA TYR A 376 -1.44 25.71 5.09
C TYR A 376 -2.88 26.09 5.45
N ILE A 377 -3.31 27.26 4.99
CA ILE A 377 -4.71 27.68 5.05
C ILE A 377 -5.39 27.34 3.73
N HIS A 378 -6.61 26.77 3.80
CA HIS A 378 -7.46 26.52 2.62
C HIS A 378 -8.92 26.76 3.01
N ASN A 379 -9.65 27.54 2.20
CA ASN A 379 -11.02 27.97 2.46
C ASN A 379 -11.21 28.61 3.86
N LYS A 380 -10.24 29.44 4.28
CA LYS A 380 -10.12 30.06 5.62
C LYS A 380 -9.89 29.09 6.80
N GLN A 381 -9.76 27.79 6.56
CA GLN A 381 -9.43 26.79 7.58
C GLN A 381 -7.93 26.48 7.58
N GLU A 382 -7.29 26.40 8.75
CA GLU A 382 -5.91 25.92 8.86
C GLU A 382 -5.86 24.39 8.85
N TYR A 383 -4.95 23.82 8.06
CA TYR A 383 -4.68 22.38 7.95
C TYR A 383 -3.22 22.07 8.26
N VAL A 384 -3.00 20.95 8.95
CA VAL A 384 -1.66 20.39 9.19
C VAL A 384 -1.62 18.94 8.73
N HIS A 385 -0.58 18.61 7.96
CA HIS A 385 -0.24 17.24 7.58
C HIS A 385 0.88 16.75 8.50
N LEU A 386 0.66 15.59 9.12
CA LEU A 386 1.50 15.01 10.15
C LEU A 386 1.96 13.61 9.71
N GLN A 387 3.22 13.29 9.96
CA GLN A 387 3.72 11.92 10.02
C GLN A 387 3.80 11.51 11.48
N THR A 388 3.36 10.32 11.86
CA THR A 388 3.46 9.80 13.24
C THR A 388 4.16 8.46 13.29
N ILE A 389 4.85 8.18 14.39
CA ILE A 389 5.35 6.85 14.75
C ILE A 389 4.60 6.42 16.00
N THR A 390 3.71 5.44 15.85
CA THR A 390 2.86 4.95 16.94
C THR A 390 3.37 3.60 17.42
N LYS A 391 3.74 3.50 18.71
CA LYS A 391 3.87 2.23 19.41
C LYS A 391 2.48 1.69 19.71
N TRP A 392 2.30 0.39 19.60
CA TRP A 392 1.03 -0.25 19.89
C TRP A 392 1.21 -1.62 20.57
N THR A 393 0.38 -1.90 21.57
CA THR A 393 0.22 -3.21 22.21
C THR A 393 -1.27 -3.54 22.25
N ILE A 394 -1.66 -4.73 21.80
CA ILE A 394 -3.07 -5.16 21.73
C ILE A 394 -3.22 -6.61 22.18
N SER A 395 -4.35 -6.95 22.82
CA SER A 395 -4.69 -8.35 23.10
C SER A 395 -6.19 -8.65 23.17
N ASN A 396 -6.54 -9.90 22.90
CA ASN A 396 -7.91 -10.43 22.92
C ASN A 396 -8.24 -11.13 24.26
N LYS A 397 -9.49 -11.56 24.43
CA LYS A 397 -9.94 -12.28 25.64
C LYS A 397 -9.21 -13.61 25.88
N GLN A 398 -8.64 -14.19 24.83
CA GLN A 398 -7.87 -15.44 24.84
C GLN A 398 -6.38 -15.22 25.17
N GLY A 399 -5.97 -14.01 25.55
CA GLY A 399 -4.59 -13.70 25.95
C GLY A 399 -3.58 -13.58 24.78
N LEU A 400 -4.02 -13.68 23.52
CA LEU A 400 -3.15 -13.47 22.36
C LEU A 400 -2.71 -11.99 22.32
N LYS A 401 -1.45 -11.75 22.71
CA LYS A 401 -0.81 -10.45 22.67
C LYS A 401 -0.10 -10.22 21.33
N ARG A 402 -0.21 -9.01 20.79
CA ARG A 402 0.62 -8.50 19.69
C ARG A 402 1.12 -7.12 20.06
N LYS A 403 2.34 -6.78 19.61
CA LYS A 403 2.93 -5.44 19.77
C LYS A 403 3.72 -5.06 18.53
N GLY A 404 3.90 -3.77 18.30
CA GLY A 404 4.70 -3.27 17.19
C GLY A 404 4.85 -1.76 17.18
N LYS A 405 5.37 -1.25 16.07
CA LYS A 405 5.35 0.16 15.69
C LYS A 405 4.62 0.29 14.35
N SER A 406 3.96 1.41 14.11
CA SER A 406 3.36 1.74 12.82
C SER A 406 3.71 3.18 12.43
N LYS A 407 3.97 3.39 11.14
CA LYS A 407 4.20 4.72 10.56
C LYS A 407 2.87 5.24 10.00
N GLY A 408 2.29 6.22 10.68
CA GLY A 408 1.04 6.87 10.31
C GLY A 408 1.26 8.16 9.54
N PHE A 409 0.24 8.55 8.78
CA PHE A 409 0.07 9.85 8.15
C PHE A 409 -1.32 10.37 8.52
N MET A 410 -1.43 11.65 8.83
CA MET A 410 -2.67 12.26 9.29
C MET A 410 -2.81 13.67 8.71
N LYS A 411 -4.02 14.05 8.28
CA LYS A 411 -4.39 15.44 8.00
C LYS A 411 -5.36 15.87 9.09
N VAL A 412 -5.00 16.93 9.81
CA VAL A 412 -5.88 17.59 10.77
C VAL A 412 -6.29 18.96 10.25
N LYS A 413 -7.44 19.46 10.71
CA LYS A 413 -7.86 20.85 10.54
C LYS A 413 -8.14 21.50 11.89
N LEU A 414 -7.84 22.79 12.04
CA LEU A 414 -8.24 23.58 13.20
C LEU A 414 -9.66 24.08 13.03
N THR A 415 -10.54 23.76 13.97
CA THR A 415 -11.93 24.24 14.05
C THR A 415 -12.13 25.08 15.30
N ASP A 416 -13.29 25.74 15.43
CA ASP A 416 -13.66 26.47 16.65
C ASP A 416 -13.72 25.58 17.90
N GLU A 417 -13.89 24.26 17.72
CA GLU A 417 -13.84 23.24 18.77
C GLU A 417 -12.45 22.58 18.91
N GLY A 418 -11.40 23.22 18.37
CA GLY A 418 -10.03 22.71 18.33
C GLY A 418 -9.74 21.82 17.12
N LEU A 419 -8.67 21.02 17.20
CA LEU A 419 -8.23 20.16 16.09
C LEU A 419 -9.19 18.99 15.82
N ARG A 420 -9.35 18.63 14.54
CA ARG A 420 -10.15 17.47 14.07
C ARG A 420 -9.41 16.69 12.97
N VAL A 421 -9.45 15.36 13.02
CA VAL A 421 -8.89 14.44 12.02
C VAL A 421 -9.76 14.42 10.77
N VAL A 422 -9.19 14.84 9.65
CA VAL A 422 -9.80 14.83 8.31
C VAL A 422 -9.31 13.63 7.50
N SER A 423 -8.05 13.20 7.71
CA SER A 423 -7.48 12.00 7.10
C SER A 423 -6.58 11.27 8.09
N ILE A 424 -6.60 9.94 8.07
CA ILE A 424 -5.61 9.09 8.76
C ILE A 424 -5.35 7.83 7.92
N TYR A 425 -4.09 7.49 7.68
CA TYR A 425 -3.70 6.26 6.97
C TYR A 425 -2.28 5.82 7.36
N GLY A 426 -1.90 4.61 6.97
CA GLY A 426 -0.53 4.09 7.10
C GLY A 426 0.07 3.77 5.75
N LEU A 427 1.38 3.60 5.72
CA LEU A 427 2.02 2.75 4.70
C LEU A 427 1.97 1.31 5.22
N ASN A 428 1.43 0.40 4.42
CA ASN A 428 1.39 -1.05 4.69
C ASN A 428 2.66 -1.72 4.14
#